data_AF-A0A0G1F2F5-F1
#
_entry.id   AF-A0A0G1F2F5-F1
#
_cell.length_a   1.000
_cell.length_b   1.000
_cell.length_c   1.000
_cell.angle_alpha   90.00
_cell.angle_beta   90.00
_cell.angle_gamma   90.00
#
_symmetry.space_group_name_H-M   'P 1'
#
loop_
_entity.id
_entity.type
_entity.pdbx_description
1 polymer ?
#
loop_
_entity_poly.entity_id
_entity_poly.type
_entity_poly.pdbx_seq_one_letter_code
_entity_poly.pdbx_strand_id
1 'polypeptide(L)'
;MRLLGKCPNCGSEDTINCNEWPEGKCGNCGIIWKDWRLTQTEKGDELIPVMIGRERSEDDGQEWGVCLNYPSVGEIPWSDMIVSVLNAALIARFSDPNIKRSEWSPRANKLRVCLATEGGVEGYYKGDFIDLRNEGVKIGLYVAPYCSQGEGIRRILNFYHIMLQYLFEAGSESVSGRYRRGEILRLPKNEKGFERAWDILAIMLTRAKGEKFGKKVAEKIKEIQNNSFSAPHLKGF
;
A
#
# COMPACT_ATOMS: atom_id res chain seq x y z
N MET A 1 6.77 7.72 -15.46
CA MET A 1 7.64 7.37 -14.31
C MET A 1 8.31 8.65 -13.77
N ARG A 2 8.19 8.95 -12.47
CA ARG A 2 8.93 10.04 -11.82
C ARG A 2 10.02 9.44 -10.94
N LEU A 3 11.27 9.85 -11.17
CA LEU A 3 12.38 9.45 -10.31
C LEU A 3 12.38 10.34 -9.07
N LEU A 4 12.57 9.72 -7.91
CA LEU A 4 12.79 10.45 -6.68
C LEU A 4 14.24 10.96 -6.70
N GLY A 5 14.48 12.23 -6.36
CA GLY A 5 15.83 12.80 -6.28
C GLY A 5 15.96 14.27 -6.61
N LYS A 6 17.09 14.87 -6.20
CA LYS A 6 17.42 16.25 -6.57
C LYS A 6 17.86 16.32 -8.02
N CYS A 7 17.27 17.21 -8.79
CA CYS A 7 17.81 17.61 -10.08
C CYS A 7 19.25 18.11 -9.87
N PRO A 8 20.28 17.50 -10.50
CA PRO A 8 21.67 17.90 -10.30
C PRO A 8 21.94 19.34 -10.78
N ASN A 9 21.12 19.84 -11.71
CA ASN A 9 21.22 21.23 -12.18
C ASN A 9 20.61 22.26 -11.22
N CYS A 10 19.32 22.13 -10.88
CA CYS A 10 18.59 23.16 -10.13
C CYS A 10 18.32 22.80 -8.67
N GLY A 11 18.81 21.64 -8.20
CA GLY A 11 18.60 21.14 -6.83
C GLY A 11 17.16 20.75 -6.49
N SER A 12 16.22 20.90 -7.44
CA SER A 12 14.80 20.65 -7.20
C SER A 12 14.51 19.16 -7.07
N GLU A 13 13.88 18.79 -5.96
CA GLU A 13 13.55 17.42 -5.63
C GLU A 13 12.38 16.89 -6.47
N ASP A 14 12.48 15.62 -6.88
CA ASP A 14 11.43 14.79 -7.47
C ASP A 14 10.79 15.34 -8.75
N THR A 15 11.57 16.12 -9.50
CA THR A 15 11.13 16.77 -10.73
C THR A 15 11.48 15.97 -11.99
N ILE A 16 12.27 14.89 -11.88
CA ILE A 16 12.79 14.18 -13.06
C ILE A 16 11.73 13.21 -13.61
N ASN A 17 11.25 13.49 -14.81
CA ASN A 17 10.38 12.60 -15.59
C ASN A 17 11.22 11.74 -16.54
N CYS A 18 10.91 10.45 -16.58
CA CYS A 18 11.58 9.46 -17.44
C CYS A 18 10.55 8.69 -18.28
N ASN A 19 9.65 9.43 -18.95
CA ASN A 19 8.62 8.80 -19.77
C ASN A 19 9.15 8.29 -21.12
N GLU A 20 10.30 8.79 -21.58
CA GLU A 20 10.89 8.48 -22.89
C GLU A 20 12.37 8.08 -22.68
N TRP A 21 12.64 6.80 -22.44
CA TRP A 21 14.02 6.30 -22.34
C TRP A 21 14.74 6.53 -23.69
N PRO A 22 15.99 7.05 -23.74
CA PRO A 22 16.97 7.29 -22.65
C PRO A 22 17.02 8.72 -22.09
N GLU A 23 15.98 9.52 -22.31
CA GLU A 23 15.98 10.93 -21.90
C GLU A 23 15.38 11.12 -20.50
N GLY A 24 16.17 11.70 -19.60
CA GLY A 24 15.67 12.22 -18.33
C GLY A 24 15.40 13.72 -18.46
N LYS A 25 14.20 14.19 -18.08
CA LYS A 25 13.87 15.62 -18.11
C LYS A 25 13.46 16.14 -16.73
N CYS A 26 14.11 17.20 -16.26
CA CYS A 26 13.66 17.92 -15.09
C CYS A 26 12.41 18.74 -15.41
N GLY A 27 11.29 18.44 -14.76
CA GLY A 27 10.03 19.17 -14.87
C GLY A 27 10.04 20.59 -14.30
N ASN A 28 11.08 20.97 -13.55
CA ASN A 28 11.23 22.34 -13.03
C ASN A 28 12.16 23.20 -13.90
N CYS A 29 13.43 22.81 -14.07
CA CYS A 29 14.38 23.60 -14.87
C CYS A 29 14.40 23.27 -16.35
N GLY A 30 13.65 22.26 -16.79
CA GLY A 30 13.51 21.91 -18.20
C GLY A 30 14.72 21.22 -18.83
N ILE A 31 15.83 21.06 -18.09
CA ILE A 31 17.03 20.36 -18.59
C ILE A 31 16.68 18.93 -18.98
N ILE A 32 17.20 18.53 -20.14
CA ILE A 32 17.11 17.20 -20.71
C ILE A 32 18.52 16.60 -20.73
N TRP A 33 18.69 15.44 -20.12
CA TRP A 33 19.91 14.66 -20.21
C TRP A 33 19.75 13.62 -21.31
N LYS A 34 20.49 13.82 -22.40
CA LYS A 34 20.64 12.85 -23.49
C LYS A 34 21.76 11.89 -23.07
N ASP A 35 21.51 10.59 -23.07
CA ASP A 35 22.40 9.53 -22.55
C ASP A 35 22.42 9.34 -21.03
N TRP A 36 21.25 9.44 -20.39
CA TRP A 36 21.09 8.98 -19.01
C TRP A 36 21.22 7.44 -18.96
N ARG A 37 22.21 6.93 -18.23
CA ARG A 37 22.36 5.50 -17.92
C ARG A 37 21.91 5.26 -16.47
N LEU A 38 20.98 4.32 -16.28
CA LEU A 38 20.75 3.69 -14.98
C LEU A 38 21.98 2.83 -14.65
N THR A 39 22.98 3.41 -13.99
CA THR A 39 24.01 2.64 -13.32
C THR A 39 23.42 2.09 -12.03
N GLN A 40 23.32 0.75 -11.92
CA GLN A 40 23.12 0.10 -10.63
C GLN A 40 24.39 0.29 -9.81
N THR A 41 24.44 1.34 -9.01
CA THR A 41 25.48 1.53 -8.00
C THR A 41 25.02 0.86 -6.70
N GLU A 42 25.96 0.34 -5.92
CA GLU A 42 25.64 -0.32 -4.65
C GLU A 42 24.81 0.59 -3.73
N LYS A 43 23.71 0.01 -3.21
CA LYS A 43 22.60 0.52 -2.39
C LYS A 43 22.95 1.38 -1.15
N GLY A 44 23.80 2.39 -1.27
CA GLY A 44 24.06 3.41 -0.25
C GLY A 44 23.39 4.71 -0.65
N ASP A 45 22.22 5.01 -0.07
CA ASP A 45 21.45 6.26 -0.22
C ASP A 45 20.80 6.59 -1.58
N GLU A 46 20.90 5.73 -2.59
CA GLU A 46 20.21 5.94 -3.87
C GLU A 46 18.68 5.81 -3.75
N LEU A 47 18.00 6.71 -4.45
CA LEU A 47 16.55 6.88 -4.41
C LEU A 47 15.85 5.78 -5.19
N ILE A 48 15.20 4.86 -4.47
CA ILE A 48 14.39 3.78 -5.07
C ILE A 48 13.15 4.42 -5.74
N PRO A 49 12.98 4.30 -7.08
CA PRO A 49 11.78 4.78 -7.73
C PRO A 49 10.52 4.15 -7.10
N VAL A 50 9.42 4.88 -7.10
CA VAL A 50 8.13 4.39 -6.61
C VAL A 50 7.12 4.52 -7.73
N MET A 51 6.38 3.46 -7.98
CA MET A 51 5.27 3.48 -8.94
C MET A 51 4.09 2.72 -8.37
N ILE A 52 2.98 3.43 -8.13
CA ILE A 52 1.72 2.82 -7.73
C ILE A 52 0.85 2.65 -8.98
N GLY A 53 0.41 1.42 -9.22
CA GLY A 53 -0.41 1.02 -10.35
C GLY A 53 -1.85 0.75 -9.95
N ARG A 54 -2.75 0.99 -10.90
CA ARG A 54 -4.11 0.45 -10.92
C ARG A 54 -4.18 -0.53 -12.07
N GLU A 55 -4.37 -1.80 -11.76
CA GLU A 55 -4.43 -2.87 -12.75
C GLU A 55 -5.86 -3.03 -13.22
N ARG A 56 -6.05 -3.04 -14.54
CA ARG A 56 -7.34 -3.12 -15.21
C ARG A 56 -7.38 -4.29 -16.17
N SER A 57 -8.55 -4.90 -16.29
CA SER A 57 -8.82 -5.96 -17.25
C SER A 57 -8.82 -5.34 -18.65
N GLU A 58 -8.21 -6.03 -19.61
CA GLU A 58 -8.18 -5.59 -21.01
C GLU A 58 -9.56 -5.73 -21.68
N ASP A 59 -10.35 -6.71 -21.25
CA ASP A 59 -11.62 -7.06 -21.89
C ASP A 59 -12.74 -6.05 -21.62
N ASP A 60 -12.81 -5.53 -20.40
CA ASP A 60 -13.90 -4.67 -19.93
C ASP A 60 -13.45 -3.39 -19.22
N GLY A 61 -12.13 -3.18 -19.11
CA GLY A 61 -11.54 -2.01 -18.45
C GLY A 61 -11.76 -1.94 -16.95
N GLN A 62 -12.30 -2.99 -16.31
CA GLN A 62 -12.58 -3.00 -14.88
C GLN A 62 -11.29 -3.08 -14.07
N GLU A 63 -11.21 -2.30 -12.98
CA GLU A 63 -10.04 -2.28 -12.10
C GLU A 63 -10.05 -3.50 -11.18
N TRP A 64 -9.17 -4.46 -11.40
CA TRP A 64 -9.11 -5.69 -10.60
C TRP A 64 -7.98 -5.67 -9.57
N GLY A 65 -7.11 -4.66 -9.58
CA GLY A 65 -6.00 -4.58 -8.63
C GLY A 65 -5.45 -3.17 -8.40
N VAL A 66 -4.87 -2.99 -7.23
CA VAL A 66 -4.04 -1.82 -6.89
C VAL A 66 -2.77 -2.30 -6.23
N CYS A 67 -1.61 -1.89 -6.76
CA CYS A 67 -0.33 -2.41 -6.28
C CYS A 67 0.80 -1.39 -6.38
N LEU A 68 1.87 -1.65 -5.65
CA LEU A 68 3.17 -1.03 -5.86
C LEU A 68 3.91 -1.83 -6.96
N ASN A 69 3.98 -1.27 -8.16
CA ASN A 69 4.64 -1.88 -9.33
C ASN A 69 6.15 -1.94 -9.19
N TYR A 70 6.71 -0.94 -8.51
CA TYR A 70 8.13 -0.87 -8.19
C TYR A 70 8.31 0.00 -6.94
N PRO A 71 9.17 -0.39 -5.98
CA PRO A 71 10.02 -1.60 -5.96
C PRO A 71 9.26 -2.90 -5.64
N SER A 72 9.90 -4.05 -5.84
CA SER A 72 9.35 -5.37 -5.48
C SER A 72 9.31 -5.58 -3.96
N VAL A 73 8.51 -6.55 -3.48
CA VAL A 73 8.32 -6.75 -2.02
C VAL A 73 9.62 -7.05 -1.28
N GLY A 74 10.58 -7.75 -1.92
CA GLY A 74 11.86 -8.11 -1.31
C GLY A 74 12.82 -6.93 -1.12
N GLU A 75 12.61 -5.86 -1.88
CA GLU A 75 13.38 -4.61 -1.79
C GLU A 75 12.82 -3.66 -0.72
N ILE A 76 11.63 -3.94 -0.20
CA ILE A 76 10.94 -3.09 0.78
C ILE A 76 11.27 -3.60 2.18
N PRO A 77 11.94 -2.80 3.03
CA PRO A 77 12.09 -3.10 4.44
C PRO A 77 10.71 -3.19 5.10
N TRP A 78 10.53 -4.19 5.97
CA TRP A 78 9.32 -4.33 6.79
C TRP A 78 8.02 -4.53 6.00
N SER A 79 8.09 -5.09 4.80
CA SER A 79 6.95 -5.37 3.91
C SER A 79 5.80 -6.09 4.64
N ASP A 80 6.08 -7.13 5.42
CA ASP A 80 5.07 -7.89 6.16
C ASP A 80 4.29 -7.02 7.16
N MET A 81 5.00 -6.12 7.85
CA MET A 81 4.38 -5.16 8.77
C MET A 81 3.53 -4.15 8.03
N ILE A 82 4.02 -3.63 6.89
CA ILE A 82 3.26 -2.70 6.04
C ILE A 82 1.95 -3.38 5.59
N VAL A 83 2.03 -4.60 5.05
CA VAL A 83 0.88 -5.38 4.60
C VAL A 83 -0.10 -5.62 5.76
N SER A 84 0.40 -5.97 6.95
CA SER A 84 -0.41 -6.18 8.14
C SER A 84 -1.16 -4.90 8.56
N VAL A 85 -0.49 -3.75 8.53
CA VAL A 85 -1.09 -2.44 8.84
C VAL A 85 -2.16 -2.07 7.81
N LEU A 86 -1.88 -2.28 6.52
CA LEU A 86 -2.84 -2.00 5.45
C LEU A 86 -4.10 -2.89 5.59
N ASN A 87 -3.93 -4.19 5.85
CA ASN A 87 -5.06 -5.10 6.08
C ASN A 87 -5.88 -4.69 7.31
N ALA A 88 -5.22 -4.32 8.41
CA ALA A 88 -5.92 -3.83 9.60
C ALA A 88 -6.66 -2.51 9.34
N ALA A 89 -6.10 -1.62 8.52
CA ALA A 89 -6.75 -0.38 8.09
C ALA A 89 -8.02 -0.64 7.28
N LEU A 90 -8.00 -1.61 6.37
CA LEU A 90 -9.19 -2.04 5.63
C LEU A 90 -10.30 -2.50 6.58
N ILE A 91 -9.97 -3.36 7.53
CA ILE A 91 -10.94 -3.85 8.51
C ILE A 91 -11.47 -2.73 9.37
N ALA A 92 -10.59 -1.90 9.95
CA ALA A 92 -11.01 -0.78 10.80
C ALA A 92 -11.92 0.22 10.05
N ARG A 93 -11.76 0.34 8.72
CA ARG A 93 -12.52 1.26 7.89
C ARG A 93 -13.85 0.70 7.40
N PHE A 94 -13.87 -0.56 7.00
CA PHE A 94 -14.95 -1.17 6.22
C PHE A 94 -15.68 -2.30 6.96
N SER A 95 -15.13 -2.84 8.05
CA SER A 95 -15.88 -3.73 8.92
C SER A 95 -16.94 -2.91 9.68
N ASP A 96 -18.21 -3.09 9.34
CA ASP A 96 -19.31 -2.52 10.10
C ASP A 96 -19.63 -3.42 11.32
N PRO A 97 -19.52 -2.92 12.55
CA PRO A 97 -19.86 -3.71 13.73
C PRO A 97 -21.35 -4.06 13.82
N ASN A 98 -22.21 -3.33 13.11
CA ASN A 98 -23.67 -3.37 13.18
C ASN A 98 -24.35 -4.11 12.01
N ILE A 99 -23.60 -4.61 11.02
CA ILE A 99 -24.18 -5.47 9.97
C ILE A 99 -24.76 -6.73 10.65
N LYS A 100 -26.08 -6.91 10.51
CA LYS A 100 -26.81 -8.09 11.00
C LYS A 100 -26.31 -9.34 10.28
N ARG A 101 -26.34 -10.47 10.98
CA ARG A 101 -25.92 -11.76 10.42
C ARG A 101 -26.70 -12.06 9.14
N SER A 102 -26.02 -12.34 8.02
CA SER A 102 -26.66 -12.89 6.83
C SER A 102 -27.22 -14.27 7.18
N GLU A 103 -28.42 -14.56 6.69
CA GLU A 103 -29.11 -15.84 6.92
C GLU A 103 -28.42 -17.00 6.19
N TRP A 104 -27.55 -16.69 5.22
CA TRP A 104 -26.82 -17.67 4.39
C TRP A 104 -25.52 -18.18 5.01
N SER A 105 -24.87 -17.41 5.88
CA SER A 105 -23.65 -17.85 6.56
C SER A 105 -23.51 -17.23 7.95
N PRO A 106 -23.59 -18.03 9.02
CA PRO A 106 -23.27 -17.57 10.38
C PRO A 106 -21.83 -17.05 10.54
N ARG A 107 -20.96 -17.29 9.55
CA ARG A 107 -19.49 -17.19 9.67
C ARG A 107 -18.86 -15.94 9.07
N ALA A 108 -19.52 -15.17 8.20
CA ALA A 108 -18.91 -13.98 7.57
C ALA A 108 -19.91 -12.82 7.48
N ASN A 109 -19.89 -11.91 8.45
CA ASN A 109 -20.79 -10.74 8.50
C ASN A 109 -20.07 -9.41 8.68
N LYS A 110 -18.74 -9.47 8.67
CA LYS A 110 -17.83 -8.36 8.86
C LYS A 110 -16.64 -8.63 7.95
N LEU A 111 -16.08 -7.59 7.36
CA LEU A 111 -14.79 -7.71 6.68
C LEU A 111 -13.75 -8.19 7.70
N ARG A 112 -13.04 -9.26 7.38
CA ARG A 112 -11.99 -9.88 8.21
C ARG A 112 -10.72 -10.01 7.41
N VAL A 113 -9.59 -10.24 8.08
CA VAL A 113 -8.37 -10.66 7.39
C VAL A 113 -8.64 -12.07 6.89
N CYS A 114 -8.48 -12.33 5.59
CA CYS A 114 -8.39 -13.72 5.17
C CYS A 114 -6.95 -14.18 5.32
N LEU A 115 -6.75 -15.16 6.21
CA LEU A 115 -5.45 -15.75 6.51
C LEU A 115 -5.15 -17.00 5.66
N ALA A 116 -6.04 -17.40 4.74
CA ALA A 116 -5.76 -18.49 3.82
C ALA A 116 -4.88 -18.00 2.64
N THR A 117 -3.61 -18.42 2.75
CA THR A 117 -2.56 -18.65 1.73
C THR A 117 -1.75 -17.52 1.10
N GLU A 118 -2.01 -16.21 1.32
CA GLU A 118 -0.96 -15.14 1.18
C GLU A 118 -1.45 -13.69 1.50
N GLY A 119 -2.47 -13.55 2.37
CA GLY A 119 -2.94 -12.27 2.95
C GLY A 119 -4.02 -11.55 2.14
N GLY A 120 -4.86 -10.76 2.81
CA GLY A 120 -5.95 -9.99 2.18
C GLY A 120 -7.14 -9.73 3.10
N VAL A 121 -8.29 -9.34 2.52
CA VAL A 121 -9.55 -9.14 3.25
C VAL A 121 -10.71 -9.88 2.59
N GLU A 122 -11.52 -10.57 3.39
CA GLU A 122 -12.77 -11.19 2.93
C GLU A 122 -13.95 -10.84 3.82
N GLY A 123 -15.17 -10.92 3.27
CA GLY A 123 -16.40 -10.86 4.04
C GLY A 123 -17.49 -10.09 3.31
N TYR A 124 -18.43 -9.51 4.05
CA TYR A 124 -19.51 -8.72 3.48
C TYR A 124 -19.39 -7.25 3.86
N TYR A 125 -19.65 -6.39 2.89
CA TYR A 125 -19.75 -4.94 3.06
C TYR A 125 -21.00 -4.44 2.36
N LYS A 126 -21.95 -3.89 3.13
CA LYS A 126 -23.24 -3.38 2.62
C LYS A 126 -24.03 -4.37 1.75
N GLY A 127 -23.89 -5.67 2.01
CA GLY A 127 -24.58 -6.74 1.26
C GLY A 127 -23.75 -7.36 0.14
N ASP A 128 -22.68 -6.70 -0.30
CA ASP A 128 -21.76 -7.25 -1.30
C ASP A 128 -20.74 -8.18 -0.64
N PHE A 129 -20.54 -9.36 -1.22
CA PHE A 129 -19.40 -10.21 -0.86
C PHE A 129 -18.13 -9.63 -1.47
N ILE A 130 -17.10 -9.50 -0.62
CA ILE A 130 -15.80 -8.95 -0.98
C ILE A 130 -14.78 -10.02 -0.66
N ASP A 131 -13.95 -10.33 -1.65
CA ASP A 131 -12.76 -11.14 -1.49
C ASP A 131 -11.59 -10.49 -2.24
N LEU A 132 -10.63 -9.98 -1.47
CA LEU A 132 -9.44 -9.32 -1.98
C LEU A 132 -8.19 -9.98 -1.39
N ARG A 133 -7.19 -10.22 -2.23
CA ARG A 133 -5.96 -10.94 -1.90
C ARG A 133 -4.73 -10.09 -2.18
N ASN A 134 -3.71 -10.24 -1.36
CA ASN A 134 -2.38 -9.75 -1.64
C ASN A 134 -1.65 -10.79 -2.51
N GLU A 135 -0.73 -10.33 -3.35
CA GLU A 135 0.18 -11.21 -4.11
C GLU A 135 1.52 -11.29 -3.40
N GLY A 136 2.12 -12.49 -3.27
CA GLY A 136 3.40 -12.67 -2.58
C GLY A 136 4.59 -11.90 -3.17
N VAL A 137 4.46 -11.33 -4.37
CA VAL A 137 5.54 -10.63 -5.09
C VAL A 137 5.51 -9.10 -4.93
N LYS A 138 4.36 -8.51 -4.59
CA LYS A 138 4.14 -7.06 -4.55
C LYS A 138 3.34 -6.68 -3.30
N ILE A 139 3.55 -5.47 -2.78
CA ILE A 139 2.56 -4.86 -1.88
C ILE A 139 1.39 -4.40 -2.75
N GLY A 140 0.31 -5.17 -2.76
CA GLY A 140 -0.87 -4.90 -3.57
C GLY A 140 -2.09 -5.64 -3.06
N LEU A 141 -3.25 -5.23 -3.55
CA LEU A 141 -4.55 -5.80 -3.23
C LEU A 141 -5.35 -6.02 -4.51
N TYR A 142 -5.77 -7.25 -4.73
CA TYR A 142 -6.37 -7.74 -5.98
C TYR A 142 -7.67 -8.46 -5.71
N VAL A 143 -8.60 -8.38 -6.66
CA VAL A 143 -9.87 -9.11 -6.60
C VAL A 143 -9.62 -10.60 -6.77
N ALA A 144 -10.15 -11.42 -5.86
CA ALA A 144 -10.05 -12.87 -5.98
C ALA A 144 -10.77 -13.39 -7.24
N PRO A 145 -10.30 -14.50 -7.84
CA PRO A 145 -10.98 -15.12 -8.97
C PRO A 145 -12.47 -15.36 -8.65
N TYR A 146 -13.34 -15.16 -9.66
CA TYR A 146 -14.80 -15.36 -9.57
C TYR A 146 -15.57 -14.37 -8.67
N CYS A 147 -14.90 -13.37 -8.07
CA CYS A 147 -15.57 -12.31 -7.33
C CYS A 147 -16.00 -11.18 -8.29
N SER A 148 -17.29 -10.82 -8.29
CA SER A 148 -17.81 -9.74 -9.13
C SER A 148 -17.42 -8.36 -8.57
N GLN A 149 -16.94 -7.45 -9.43
CA GLN A 149 -16.72 -6.04 -9.09
C GLN A 149 -18.04 -5.35 -8.71
N GLY A 150 -18.17 -5.00 -7.42
CA GLY A 150 -19.24 -4.15 -6.89
C GLY A 150 -18.75 -2.78 -6.42
N GLU A 151 -19.67 -1.90 -6.01
CA GLU A 151 -19.33 -0.58 -5.45
C GLU A 151 -18.43 -0.71 -4.21
N GLY A 152 -18.66 -1.74 -3.39
CA GLY A 152 -17.84 -2.05 -2.22
C GLY A 152 -16.36 -2.27 -2.57
N ILE A 153 -16.08 -3.11 -3.56
CA ILE A 153 -14.72 -3.42 -4.02
C ILE A 153 -14.04 -2.15 -4.54
N ARG A 154 -14.71 -1.37 -5.39
CA ARG A 154 -14.15 -0.12 -5.95
C ARG A 154 -13.79 0.89 -4.85
N ARG A 155 -14.63 1.00 -3.81
CA ARG A 155 -14.36 1.86 -2.64
C ARG A 155 -13.15 1.38 -1.85
N ILE A 156 -12.99 0.07 -1.68
CA ILE A 156 -11.84 -0.51 -0.96
C ILE A 156 -10.56 -0.31 -1.76
N LEU A 157 -10.53 -0.66 -3.04
CA LEU A 157 -9.36 -0.48 -3.90
C LEU A 157 -8.94 1.00 -3.96
N ASN A 158 -9.90 1.92 -4.08
CA ASN A 158 -9.60 3.35 -4.04
C ASN A 158 -9.02 3.81 -2.70
N PHE A 159 -9.53 3.30 -1.58
CA PHE A 159 -8.96 3.60 -0.27
C PHE A 159 -7.55 3.03 -0.12
N TYR A 160 -7.32 1.81 -0.57
CA TYR A 160 -6.00 1.16 -0.56
C TYR A 160 -4.98 1.95 -1.40
N HIS A 161 -5.38 2.41 -2.59
CA HIS A 161 -4.57 3.29 -3.43
C HIS A 161 -4.14 4.56 -2.68
N ILE A 162 -5.08 5.26 -2.02
CA ILE A 162 -4.78 6.47 -1.25
C ILE A 162 -3.78 6.17 -0.12
N MET A 163 -3.93 5.03 0.55
CA MET A 163 -3.00 4.60 1.60
C MET A 163 -1.59 4.38 1.06
N LEU A 164 -1.44 3.68 -0.08
CA LEU A 164 -0.14 3.50 -0.75
C LEU A 164 0.45 4.85 -1.16
N GLN A 165 -0.36 5.78 -1.67
CA GLN A 165 0.11 7.12 -2.03
C GLN A 165 0.60 7.89 -0.82
N TYR A 166 -0.10 7.86 0.31
CA TYR A 166 0.40 8.51 1.52
C TYR A 166 1.69 7.87 2.07
N LEU A 167 1.84 6.56 1.89
CA LEU A 167 3.01 5.83 2.37
C LEU A 167 4.26 6.07 1.50
N PHE A 168 4.09 6.04 0.18
CA PHE A 168 5.20 6.01 -0.78
C PHE A 168 5.31 7.25 -1.69
N GLU A 169 4.22 8.01 -1.90
CA GLU A 169 4.17 9.14 -2.82
C GLU A 169 4.02 10.53 -2.18
N ALA A 170 3.41 10.64 -1.00
CA ALA A 170 3.17 11.94 -0.38
C ALA A 170 4.49 12.67 -0.13
N GLY A 171 4.67 13.76 -0.89
CA GLY A 171 5.87 14.58 -0.93
C GLY A 171 6.05 15.45 0.31
N SER A 172 7.01 16.37 0.19
CA SER A 172 7.58 17.25 1.22
C SER A 172 6.61 18.31 1.80
N GLU A 173 5.32 18.04 1.89
CA GLU A 173 4.40 18.85 2.68
C GLU A 173 4.71 18.61 4.17
N SER A 174 5.73 19.36 4.60
CA SER A 174 5.97 19.93 5.91
C SER A 174 4.94 19.54 6.96
N VAL A 175 5.14 18.38 7.57
CA VAL A 175 4.73 18.13 8.95
C VAL A 175 6.03 17.84 9.70
N SER A 176 6.45 18.85 10.47
CA SER A 176 7.57 18.82 11.42
C SER A 176 8.97 18.43 10.91
N GLY A 177 9.21 18.39 9.58
CA GLY A 177 10.54 18.09 9.02
C GLY A 177 11.00 16.65 9.20
N ARG A 178 10.07 15.74 9.57
CA ARG A 178 10.45 14.40 10.01
C ARG A 178 10.40 13.34 8.94
N TYR A 179 9.65 13.43 7.85
CA TYR A 179 9.59 12.32 6.90
C TYR A 179 9.72 12.70 5.42
N ARG A 180 10.58 11.99 4.68
CA ARG A 180 10.78 12.14 3.23
C ARG A 180 9.94 11.11 2.45
N ARG A 181 9.62 11.44 1.18
CA ARG A 181 8.93 10.51 0.28
C ARG A 181 9.70 9.19 0.15
N GLY A 182 8.99 8.07 0.30
CA GLY A 182 9.59 6.73 0.23
C GLY A 182 10.62 6.45 1.33
N GLU A 183 10.62 7.20 2.44
CA GLU A 183 11.58 6.99 3.54
C GLU A 183 11.52 5.56 4.09
N ILE A 184 10.33 4.96 4.13
CA ILE A 184 10.15 3.58 4.58
C ILE A 184 11.00 2.58 3.77
N LEU A 185 11.32 2.91 2.51
CA LEU A 185 12.17 2.10 1.63
C LEU A 185 13.65 2.15 1.98
N ARG A 186 14.09 3.16 2.76
CA ARG A 186 15.49 3.37 3.14
C ARG A 186 15.80 2.88 4.55
N LEU A 187 14.80 2.34 5.24
CA LEU A 187 14.97 1.95 6.63
C LEU A 187 15.85 0.70 6.72
N PRO A 188 16.82 0.69 7.65
CA PRO A 188 17.60 -0.51 7.90
C PRO A 188 16.70 -1.60 8.51
N LYS A 189 17.03 -2.87 8.26
CA LYS A 189 16.35 -4.03 8.86
C LYS A 189 16.87 -4.30 10.29
N ASN A 190 16.75 -3.32 11.19
CA ASN A 190 17.11 -3.41 12.61
C ASN A 190 16.04 -2.76 13.51
N GLU A 191 16.17 -2.87 14.83
CA GLU A 191 15.18 -2.37 15.80
C GLU A 191 14.81 -0.89 15.61
N LYS A 192 15.81 -0.01 15.43
CA LYS A 192 15.57 1.42 15.16
C LYS A 192 14.79 1.64 13.87
N GLY A 193 15.09 0.86 12.83
CA GLY A 193 14.35 0.88 11.56
C GLY A 193 12.92 0.40 11.73
N PHE A 194 12.67 -0.60 12.58
CA PHE A 194 11.33 -1.10 12.88
C PHE A 194 10.46 -0.05 13.59
N GLU A 195 10.97 0.56 14.66
CA GLU A 195 10.28 1.66 15.38
C GLU A 195 9.97 2.82 14.43
N ARG A 196 10.94 3.18 13.60
CA ARG A 196 10.78 4.25 12.62
C ARG A 196 9.71 3.91 11.57
N ALA A 197 9.68 2.68 11.09
CA ALA A 197 8.67 2.23 10.14
C ALA A 197 7.26 2.32 10.74
N TRP A 198 7.12 2.01 12.04
CA TRP A 198 5.88 2.19 12.78
C TRP A 198 5.41 3.63 12.83
N ASP A 199 6.32 4.57 13.15
CA ASP A 199 5.97 5.98 13.20
C ASP A 199 5.50 6.50 11.83
N ILE A 200 6.17 6.09 10.74
CA ILE A 200 5.75 6.42 9.36
C ILE A 200 4.34 5.93 9.11
N LEU A 201 4.05 4.67 9.43
CA LEU A 201 2.74 4.06 9.21
C LEU A 201 1.65 4.74 10.04
N ALA A 202 1.94 5.13 11.29
CA ALA A 202 0.99 5.87 12.14
C ALA A 202 0.67 7.27 11.58
N ILE A 203 1.67 7.97 11.04
CA ILE A 203 1.48 9.27 10.39
C ILE A 203 0.68 9.12 9.10
N MET A 204 0.99 8.11 8.29
CA MET A 204 0.27 7.78 7.06
C MET A 204 -1.22 7.53 7.35
N LEU A 205 -1.54 6.73 8.37
CA LEU A 205 -2.92 6.47 8.82
C LEU A 205 -3.64 7.75 9.25
N THR A 206 -2.94 8.61 9.99
CA THR A 206 -3.46 9.91 10.44
C THR A 206 -3.75 10.83 9.27
N ARG A 207 -2.91 10.85 8.23
CA ARG A 207 -3.16 11.64 7.01
C ARG A 207 -4.33 11.10 6.18
N ALA A 208 -4.47 9.79 6.09
CA ALA A 208 -5.51 9.18 5.27
C ALA A 208 -6.94 9.41 5.84
N LYS A 209 -7.11 9.38 7.17
CA LYS A 209 -8.44 9.46 7.82
C LYS A 209 -8.48 10.13 9.21
N GLY A 210 -7.36 10.62 9.73
CA GLY A 210 -7.27 11.27 11.04
C GLY A 210 -6.78 10.38 12.18
N GLU A 211 -6.44 10.99 13.31
CA GLU A 211 -5.82 10.32 14.47
C GLU A 211 -6.69 9.21 15.08
N LYS A 212 -8.01 9.45 15.18
CA LYS A 212 -8.97 8.45 15.66
C LYS A 212 -8.96 7.18 14.82
N PHE A 213 -8.70 7.29 13.52
CA PHE A 213 -8.58 6.14 12.65
C PHE A 213 -7.28 5.38 12.92
N GLY A 214 -6.15 6.08 13.04
CA GLY A 214 -4.86 5.47 13.40
C GLY A 214 -4.92 4.66 14.69
N LYS A 215 -5.58 5.21 15.74
CA LYS A 215 -5.81 4.49 17.01
C LYS A 215 -6.59 3.20 16.83
N LYS A 216 -7.70 3.23 16.07
CA LYS A 216 -8.50 2.04 15.75
C LYS A 216 -7.69 0.98 15.00
N VAL A 217 -6.81 1.39 14.10
CA VAL A 217 -5.94 0.46 13.37
C VAL A 217 -4.91 -0.17 14.30
N ALA A 218 -4.28 0.59 15.18
CA ALA A 218 -3.36 0.05 16.18
C ALA A 218 -4.04 -0.96 17.13
N GLU A 219 -5.27 -0.67 17.57
CA GLU A 219 -6.09 -1.59 18.36
C GLU A 219 -6.38 -2.88 17.57
N LYS A 220 -6.78 -2.75 16.29
CA LYS A 220 -7.05 -3.90 15.42
C LYS A 220 -5.83 -4.80 15.25
N ILE A 221 -4.63 -4.21 15.15
CA ILE A 221 -3.38 -4.97 15.01
C ILE A 221 -3.08 -5.76 16.28
N LYS A 222 -3.26 -5.14 17.46
CA LYS A 222 -3.13 -5.84 18.75
C LYS A 222 -4.14 -6.99 18.87
N GLU A 223 -5.39 -6.79 18.44
CA GLU A 223 -6.40 -7.85 18.43
C GLU A 223 -5.99 -9.03 17.54
N ILE A 224 -5.51 -8.75 16.32
CA ILE A 224 -5.05 -9.78 15.38
C ILE A 224 -3.85 -10.55 15.96
N GLN A 225 -2.89 -9.85 16.57
CA GLN A 225 -1.71 -10.45 17.20
C GLN A 225 -2.05 -11.31 18.42
N ASN A 226 -2.99 -10.86 19.26
CA ASN A 226 -3.41 -11.58 20.46
C ASN A 226 -4.30 -12.79 20.14
N ASN A 227 -4.92 -12.81 18.96
CA ASN A 227 -5.82 -13.88 18.55
C ASN A 227 -5.69 -14.17 17.06
N SER A 228 -4.54 -14.72 16.66
CA SER A 228 -4.25 -15.12 15.26
C SER A 228 -5.31 -16.07 14.68
N PHE A 229 -6.04 -16.81 15.54
CA PHE A 229 -7.12 -17.73 15.18
C PHE A 229 -8.53 -17.10 15.10
N SER A 230 -8.68 -15.79 15.34
CA SER A 230 -9.97 -15.09 15.23
C SER A 230 -10.44 -14.88 13.78
N ALA A 231 -9.57 -15.16 12.81
CA ALA A 231 -9.93 -15.40 11.42
C ALA A 231 -9.77 -16.91 11.14
N PRO A 232 -10.81 -17.62 10.67
CA PRO A 232 -10.76 -19.06 10.51
C PRO A 232 -9.66 -19.46 9.52
N HIS A 233 -8.65 -20.17 10.01
CA HIS A 233 -7.70 -20.89 9.18
C HIS A 233 -8.46 -21.99 8.42
N LEU A 234 -8.65 -21.79 7.12
CA LEU A 234 -8.81 -22.94 6.22
C LEU A 234 -7.40 -23.33 5.80
N LYS A 235 -7.01 -24.55 6.16
CA LYS A 235 -5.79 -25.22 5.66
C LYS A 235 -5.72 -25.02 4.14
N GLY A 236 -4.67 -24.36 3.67
CA GLY A 236 -4.23 -24.45 2.27
C GLY A 236 -3.41 -25.72 2.09
N PHE A 237 -3.56 -26.34 0.93
CA PHE A 237 -2.89 -27.56 0.48
C PHE A 237 -1.38 -27.36 0.32
#